data_AF-A0A1H8JFD6-F1
#
_entry.id   AF-A0A1H8JFD6-F1
#
_cell.length_a   1.000
_cell.length_b   1.000
_cell.length_c   1.000
_cell.angle_alpha   90.00
_cell.angle_beta   90.00
_cell.angle_gamma   90.00
#
_symmetry.space_group_name_H-M   'P 1'
#
loop_
_entity.id
_entity.type
_entity.pdbx_description
1 polymer ?
#
loop_
_entity_poly.entity_id
_entity_poly.type
_entity_poly.pdbx_seq_one_letter_code
_entity_poly.pdbx_strand_id
1 'polypeptide(L)'
;MMNVHFIGIGGINMSALAEICINKGYKVSGSDMQESHLVNHLRELGATVHIGQRKENITDDINLVIYTAAISPDNEEFQEAKNKNILMINRAAFLGQIMREYKNSIAVSGTHGKTSTTSMLSTIFDYAKKDPTILVGGNLSTIGGNVRIGNSEHFITEACEYVDSFLNFNPFIAIVLNIEADHLDYFSGIEEIKASFNKFGKLLPPDGYFIINGDNENVKDITYEVEANIIKFGQNAGNDALISDIKYDEDGYAMFNLKYKGINLGTFDLSIYGLHNVYNATAAIIASIESDIEVDVIKKAIKTYTGVGRRFEKKGEYKGALVIDDYAHHPTEVKASLAAARHLKKDRLWIVFQPHTYSRTRALLDEFAESFYAADKVIVTDIYAAREPDPGDISSKNIVEKLYQNNVDAMYMPTFEEITEYLRENLRENDLLVTCGAGPVNKVGEALLEGK
;
A
#
# COMPACT_ATOMS: atom_id res chain seq x y z
N MET A 1 28.05 8.49 -22.94
CA MET A 1 27.06 7.70 -22.21
C MET A 1 26.62 8.55 -21.03
N MET A 2 25.32 8.74 -20.83
CA MET A 2 24.82 9.58 -19.73
C MET A 2 25.15 8.91 -18.40
N ASN A 3 25.77 9.66 -17.48
CA ASN A 3 26.14 9.20 -16.14
C ASN A 3 25.19 9.79 -15.10
N VAL A 4 24.49 8.91 -14.39
CA VAL A 4 23.51 9.26 -13.37
C VAL A 4 24.06 8.88 -12.00
N HIS A 5 24.13 9.86 -11.10
CA HIS A 5 24.59 9.67 -9.73
C HIS A 5 23.41 9.71 -8.75
N PHE A 6 23.32 8.74 -7.86
CA PHE A 6 22.24 8.64 -6.86
C PHE A 6 22.76 8.91 -5.45
N ILE A 7 22.22 9.92 -4.76
CA ILE A 7 22.51 10.20 -3.35
C ILE A 7 21.50 9.44 -2.48
N GLY A 8 21.99 8.47 -1.69
CA GLY A 8 21.15 7.52 -0.95
C GLY A 8 20.67 6.35 -1.81
N ILE A 9 21.56 5.80 -2.63
CA ILE A 9 21.26 4.77 -3.63
C ILE A 9 20.78 3.44 -3.03
N GLY A 10 21.16 3.14 -1.78
CA GLY A 10 20.79 1.92 -1.07
C GLY A 10 19.35 1.89 -0.55
N GLY A 11 18.60 2.99 -0.67
CA GLY A 11 17.16 2.99 -0.37
C GLY A 11 16.37 2.12 -1.36
N ILE A 12 15.31 1.46 -0.90
CA ILE A 12 14.48 0.54 -1.71
C ILE A 12 14.06 1.16 -3.05
N ASN A 13 13.44 2.34 -3.03
CA ASN A 13 12.99 3.01 -4.25
C ASN A 13 14.14 3.63 -5.08
N MET A 14 15.25 3.99 -4.44
CA MET A 14 16.41 4.57 -5.13
C MET A 14 17.18 3.50 -5.89
N SER A 15 17.42 2.36 -5.25
CA SER A 15 18.08 1.21 -5.85
C SER A 15 17.30 0.69 -7.05
N ALA A 16 15.97 0.67 -6.98
CA ALA A 16 15.12 0.32 -8.12
C ALA A 16 15.33 1.25 -9.32
N LEU A 17 15.32 2.56 -9.09
CA LEU A 17 15.55 3.55 -10.14
C LEU A 17 16.96 3.46 -10.72
N ALA A 18 17.95 3.19 -9.87
CA ALA A 18 19.32 2.94 -10.30
C ALA A 18 19.41 1.68 -11.18
N GLU A 19 18.75 0.59 -10.81
CA GLU A 19 18.71 -0.64 -11.60
C GLU A 19 18.02 -0.44 -12.95
N ILE A 20 16.91 0.30 -13.00
CA ILE A 20 16.24 0.70 -14.25
C ILE A 20 17.22 1.47 -15.14
N CYS A 21 18.01 2.39 -14.56
CA CYS A 21 19.01 3.13 -15.32
C CYS A 21 20.10 2.22 -15.90
N ILE A 22 20.59 1.25 -15.12
CA ILE A 22 21.58 0.27 -15.58
C ILE A 22 21.01 -0.55 -16.75
N ASN A 23 19.79 -1.06 -16.63
CA ASN A 23 19.14 -1.85 -17.68
C ASN A 23 18.88 -1.06 -18.96
N LYS A 24 18.71 0.27 -18.85
CA LYS A 24 18.65 1.19 -20.01
C LYS A 24 20.02 1.55 -20.59
N GLY A 25 21.11 1.01 -20.03
CA GLY A 25 22.48 1.24 -20.50
C GLY A 25 23.09 2.56 -20.05
N TYR A 26 22.55 3.20 -19.02
CA TYR A 26 23.19 4.37 -18.41
C TYR A 26 24.36 3.95 -17.52
N LYS A 27 25.37 4.81 -17.43
CA LYS A 27 26.40 4.66 -16.39
C LYS A 27 25.78 5.10 -15.07
N VAL A 28 25.83 4.24 -14.05
CA VAL A 28 25.25 4.54 -12.75
C VAL A 28 26.35 4.60 -11.69
N SER A 29 26.30 5.66 -10.90
CA SER A 29 27.07 5.79 -9.68
C SER A 29 26.16 6.21 -8.53
N GLY A 30 26.63 6.12 -7.29
CA GLY A 30 25.89 6.65 -6.17
C GLY A 30 26.60 6.48 -4.85
N SER A 31 25.92 6.93 -3.80
CA SER A 31 26.42 6.92 -2.44
C SER A 31 25.34 6.45 -1.47
N ASP A 32 25.76 5.83 -0.37
CA ASP A 32 24.89 5.58 0.77
C ASP A 32 25.66 5.73 2.09
N MET A 33 24.93 5.88 3.20
CA MET A 33 25.52 5.98 4.54
C MET A 33 26.04 4.63 5.04
N GLN A 34 25.41 3.52 4.61
CA GLN A 34 25.69 2.18 5.12
C GLN A 34 25.72 1.15 3.99
N GLU A 35 26.50 0.09 4.20
CA GLU A 35 26.43 -1.10 3.35
C GLU A 35 25.07 -1.79 3.50
N SER A 36 24.59 -2.38 2.41
CA SER A 36 23.34 -3.14 2.40
C SER A 36 23.32 -4.18 1.28
N HIS A 37 22.39 -5.14 1.36
CA HIS A 37 22.18 -6.10 0.27
C HIS A 37 21.88 -5.39 -1.07
N LEU A 38 21.11 -4.30 -1.04
CA LEU A 38 20.76 -3.52 -2.24
C LEU A 38 21.99 -2.83 -2.84
N VAL A 39 22.87 -2.27 -2.00
CA VAL A 39 24.13 -1.69 -2.45
C VAL A 39 25.02 -2.74 -3.12
N ASN A 40 25.13 -3.93 -2.53
CA ASN A 40 25.91 -5.02 -3.11
C ASN A 40 25.35 -5.49 -4.46
N HIS A 41 24.03 -5.70 -4.53
CA HIS A 41 23.34 -6.04 -5.77
C HIS A 41 23.60 -5.03 -6.90
N LEU A 42 23.50 -3.73 -6.62
CA LEU A 42 23.79 -2.69 -7.62
C LEU A 42 25.25 -2.71 -8.10
N ARG A 43 26.21 -3.00 -7.22
CA ARG A 43 27.62 -3.16 -7.61
C ARG A 43 27.82 -4.38 -8.51
N GLU A 44 27.15 -5.49 -8.21
CA GLU A 44 27.15 -6.70 -9.05
C GLU A 44 26.58 -6.42 -10.45
N LEU A 45 25.59 -5.53 -10.54
CA LEU A 45 25.04 -5.02 -11.79
C LEU A 45 25.94 -3.97 -12.49
N GLY A 46 27.06 -3.58 -11.88
CA GLY A 46 28.06 -2.70 -12.49
C GLY A 46 27.97 -1.22 -12.08
N ALA A 47 27.15 -0.86 -11.08
CA ALA A 47 27.16 0.49 -10.52
C ALA A 47 28.40 0.77 -9.66
N THR A 48 28.91 2.00 -9.72
CA THR A 48 29.93 2.46 -8.77
C THR A 48 29.26 3.03 -7.52
N VAL A 49 29.30 2.31 -6.40
CA VAL A 49 28.66 2.76 -5.15
C VAL A 49 29.68 3.05 -4.04
N HIS A 50 29.65 4.28 -3.53
CA HIS A 50 30.49 4.78 -2.44
C HIS A 50 29.77 4.70 -1.09
N ILE A 51 30.47 4.32 -0.02
CA ILE A 51 29.96 4.45 1.35
C ILE A 51 30.48 5.74 1.97
N GLY A 52 29.54 6.53 2.49
CA GLY A 52 29.75 7.91 2.92
C GLY A 52 29.48 8.89 1.78
N GLN A 53 28.74 9.94 2.10
CA GLN A 53 28.31 10.96 1.15
C GLN A 53 29.29 12.13 1.22
N ARG A 54 30.23 12.20 0.28
CA ARG A 54 31.35 13.16 0.29
C ARG A 54 31.42 13.89 -1.04
N LYS A 55 31.85 15.16 -1.03
CA LYS A 55 31.94 15.97 -2.26
C LYS A 55 32.76 15.29 -3.37
N GLU A 56 33.77 14.49 -3.03
CA GLU A 56 34.65 13.82 -4.01
C GLU A 56 33.94 12.77 -4.85
N ASN A 57 32.78 12.27 -4.39
CA ASN A 57 31.96 11.33 -5.15
C ASN A 57 31.30 12.02 -6.36
N ILE A 58 31.21 13.35 -6.38
CA ILE A 58 30.68 14.13 -7.50
C ILE A 58 31.79 14.46 -8.51
N THR A 59 32.02 13.54 -9.43
CA THR A 59 33.00 13.67 -10.52
C THR A 59 32.48 14.50 -11.70
N ASP A 60 33.39 15.04 -12.51
CA ASP A 60 33.06 15.96 -13.62
C ASP A 60 32.31 15.26 -14.78
N ASP A 61 32.33 13.93 -14.85
CA ASP A 61 31.62 13.15 -15.87
C ASP A 61 30.15 12.88 -15.51
N ILE A 62 29.68 13.26 -14.31
CA ILE A 62 28.28 13.10 -13.91
C ILE A 62 27.41 14.13 -14.63
N ASN A 63 26.30 13.66 -15.21
CA ASN A 63 25.38 14.51 -15.97
C ASN A 63 24.08 14.81 -15.23
N LEU A 64 23.69 13.94 -14.30
CA LEU A 64 22.44 14.02 -13.56
C LEU A 64 22.63 13.47 -12.15
N VAL A 65 22.14 14.20 -11.15
CA VAL A 65 22.11 13.76 -9.76
C VAL A 65 20.66 13.52 -9.33
N ILE A 66 20.37 12.31 -8.86
CA ILE A 66 19.10 11.92 -8.28
C ILE A 66 19.24 11.84 -6.77
N TYR A 67 18.30 12.45 -6.04
CA TYR A 67 18.34 12.47 -4.59
C TYR A 67 16.96 12.22 -3.98
N THR A 68 16.93 11.71 -2.75
CA THR A 68 15.69 11.57 -1.99
C THR A 68 15.35 12.85 -1.23
N ALA A 69 14.09 13.00 -0.85
CA ALA A 69 13.66 14.09 0.03
C ALA A 69 14.33 14.06 1.43
N ALA A 70 14.94 12.93 1.81
CA ALA A 70 15.66 12.80 3.08
C ALA A 70 17.09 13.38 3.04
N ILE A 71 17.61 13.71 1.86
CA ILE A 71 18.94 14.32 1.74
C ILE A 71 18.86 15.78 2.18
N SER A 72 19.59 16.11 3.25
CA SER A 72 19.73 17.49 3.73
C SER A 72 20.40 18.36 2.67
N PRO A 73 19.99 19.64 2.52
CA PRO A 73 20.74 20.59 1.72
C PRO A 73 22.21 20.69 2.12
N ASP A 74 22.57 20.47 3.39
CA ASP A 74 23.96 20.53 3.87
C ASP A 74 24.81 19.30 3.48
N ASN A 75 24.22 18.33 2.80
CA ASN A 75 24.94 17.17 2.29
C ASN A 75 26.04 17.59 1.30
N GLU A 76 27.26 17.07 1.47
CA GLU A 76 28.42 17.50 0.68
C GLU A 76 28.27 17.22 -0.82
N GLU A 77 27.68 16.07 -1.20
CA GLU A 77 27.42 15.73 -2.60
C GLU A 77 26.36 16.63 -3.20
N PHE A 78 25.30 16.92 -2.44
CA PHE A 78 24.25 17.84 -2.86
C PHE A 78 24.81 19.24 -3.14
N GLN A 79 25.63 19.77 -2.22
CA GLN A 79 26.27 21.07 -2.39
C GLN A 79 27.25 21.07 -3.56
N GLU A 80 28.07 20.02 -3.72
CA GLU A 80 29.03 19.95 -4.81
C GLU A 80 28.33 19.84 -6.18
N ALA A 81 27.28 19.04 -6.29
CA ALA A 81 26.46 18.96 -7.50
C ALA A 81 25.89 20.33 -7.89
N LYS A 82 25.42 21.09 -6.90
CA LYS A 82 24.93 22.46 -7.09
C LYS A 82 26.06 23.42 -7.49
N ASN A 83 27.23 23.36 -6.85
CA ASN A 83 28.39 24.19 -7.17
C ASN A 83 28.87 23.96 -8.60
N LYS A 84 28.83 22.70 -9.07
CA LYS A 84 29.17 22.31 -10.44
C LYS A 84 28.04 22.55 -11.44
N ASN A 85 26.88 23.06 -11.01
CA ASN A 85 25.69 23.26 -11.84
C ASN A 85 25.23 21.99 -12.57
N ILE A 86 25.37 20.83 -11.93
CA ILE A 86 24.86 19.55 -12.46
C ILE A 86 23.34 19.56 -12.35
N LEU A 87 22.64 18.98 -13.33
CA LEU A 87 21.20 18.83 -13.26
C LEU A 87 20.84 17.94 -12.05
N MET A 88 19.94 18.42 -11.19
CA MET A 88 19.49 17.69 -10.00
C MET A 88 17.99 17.45 -10.08
N ILE A 89 17.56 16.22 -9.83
CA ILE A 89 16.13 15.85 -9.87
C ILE A 89 15.81 15.02 -8.61
N ASN A 90 14.70 15.35 -7.95
CA ASN A 90 14.24 14.55 -6.82
C ASN A 90 13.69 13.19 -7.30
N ARG A 91 13.73 12.18 -6.43
CA ARG A 91 13.27 10.81 -6.71
C ARG A 91 11.89 10.72 -7.38
N ALA A 92 10.89 11.46 -6.89
CA ALA A 92 9.51 11.37 -7.38
C ALA A 92 9.38 11.93 -8.80
N ALA A 93 10.01 13.07 -9.07
CA ALA A 93 10.10 13.66 -10.40
C ALA A 93 10.85 12.74 -11.36
N PHE A 94 11.93 12.10 -10.93
CA PHE A 94 12.68 11.17 -11.76
C PHE A 94 11.87 9.91 -12.12
N LEU A 95 11.20 9.31 -11.14
CA LEU A 95 10.26 8.21 -11.38
C LEU A 95 9.19 8.61 -12.39
N GLY A 96 8.64 9.83 -12.27
CA GLY A 96 7.72 10.38 -13.25
C GLY A 96 8.26 10.43 -14.66
N GLN A 97 9.53 10.83 -14.85
CA GLN A 97 10.17 10.83 -16.17
C GLN A 97 10.33 9.40 -16.71
N ILE A 98 10.78 8.47 -15.87
CA ILE A 98 10.90 7.06 -16.24
C ILE A 98 9.55 6.46 -16.68
N MET A 99 8.46 6.79 -15.98
CA MET A 99 7.12 6.30 -16.33
C MET A 99 6.69 6.69 -17.75
N ARG A 100 7.13 7.84 -18.29
CA ARG A 100 6.81 8.27 -19.66
C ARG A 100 7.38 7.36 -20.73
N GLU A 101 8.42 6.60 -20.40
CA GLU A 101 9.05 5.67 -21.34
C GLU A 101 8.31 4.33 -21.46
N TYR A 102 7.37 4.05 -20.55
CA TYR A 102 6.54 2.85 -20.55
C TYR A 102 5.20 3.18 -21.19
N LYS A 103 4.83 2.46 -22.25
CA LYS A 103 3.54 2.65 -22.94
C LYS A 103 2.36 2.30 -22.06
N ASN A 104 2.54 1.35 -21.13
CA ASN A 104 1.51 0.96 -20.20
C ASN A 104 2.01 1.09 -18.75
N SER A 105 2.06 2.34 -18.28
CA SER A 105 2.39 2.67 -16.90
C SER A 105 1.12 2.79 -16.05
N ILE A 106 1.04 1.96 -15.02
CA ILE A 106 -0.10 1.83 -14.10
C ILE A 106 0.30 2.38 -12.74
N ALA A 107 -0.44 3.37 -12.25
CA ALA A 107 -0.25 3.96 -10.93
C ALA A 107 -1.48 3.71 -10.05
N VAL A 108 -1.27 3.04 -8.91
CA VAL A 108 -2.34 2.67 -7.97
C VAL A 108 -2.36 3.64 -6.79
N SER A 109 -3.46 4.36 -6.61
CA SER A 109 -3.62 5.35 -5.55
C SER A 109 -4.96 5.20 -4.80
N GLY A 110 -5.15 6.06 -3.80
CA GLY A 110 -6.27 6.04 -2.85
C GLY A 110 -5.77 5.88 -1.42
N THR A 111 -6.57 6.27 -0.43
CA THR A 111 -6.15 6.25 0.98
C THR A 111 -5.78 4.83 1.42
N HIS A 112 -6.64 3.86 1.12
CA HIS A 112 -6.49 2.44 1.51
C HIS A 112 -6.39 1.51 0.30
N GLY A 113 -5.73 0.36 0.46
CA GLY A 113 -5.74 -0.74 -0.53
C GLY A 113 -4.69 -0.67 -1.63
N LYS A 114 -3.85 0.39 -1.68
CA LYS A 114 -2.81 0.60 -2.71
C LYS A 114 -1.91 -0.63 -2.90
N THR A 115 -1.32 -1.12 -1.82
CA THR A 115 -0.41 -2.29 -1.85
C THR A 115 -1.11 -3.57 -2.28
N SER A 116 -2.32 -3.83 -1.77
CA SER A 116 -3.09 -5.03 -2.14
C SER A 116 -3.43 -5.03 -3.63
N THR A 117 -3.94 -3.91 -4.17
CA THR A 117 -4.29 -3.78 -5.60
C THR A 117 -3.04 -3.87 -6.50
N THR A 118 -1.94 -3.22 -6.11
CA THR A 118 -0.65 -3.29 -6.83
C THR A 118 -0.12 -4.73 -6.88
N SER A 119 -0.29 -5.47 -5.79
CA SER A 119 0.14 -6.87 -5.67
C SER A 119 -0.74 -7.83 -6.49
N MET A 120 -2.05 -7.57 -6.55
CA MET A 120 -2.95 -8.28 -7.46
C MET A 120 -2.58 -8.05 -8.93
N LEU A 121 -2.33 -6.80 -9.32
CA LEU A 121 -1.86 -6.45 -10.66
C LEU A 121 -0.55 -7.17 -10.99
N SER A 122 0.42 -7.11 -10.08
CA SER A 122 1.70 -7.79 -10.22
C SER A 122 1.53 -9.30 -10.48
N THR A 123 0.62 -9.94 -9.72
CA THR A 123 0.30 -11.37 -9.88
C THR A 123 -0.35 -11.66 -11.23
N ILE A 124 -1.28 -10.82 -11.67
CA ILE A 124 -1.95 -10.96 -12.97
C ILE A 124 -0.94 -10.84 -14.12
N PHE A 125 -0.07 -9.83 -14.08
CA PHE A 125 0.90 -9.58 -15.14
C PHE A 125 2.00 -10.63 -15.20
N ASP A 126 2.46 -11.11 -14.04
CA ASP A 126 3.43 -12.21 -13.95
C ASP A 126 2.83 -13.51 -14.51
N TYR A 127 1.60 -13.86 -14.10
CA TYR A 127 0.88 -15.02 -14.63
C TYR A 127 0.66 -14.93 -16.15
N ALA A 128 0.33 -13.74 -16.64
CA ALA A 128 0.16 -13.43 -18.07
C ALA A 128 1.49 -13.35 -18.84
N LYS A 129 2.64 -13.50 -18.17
CA LYS A 129 3.99 -13.40 -18.73
C LYS A 129 4.24 -12.09 -19.48
N LYS A 130 3.68 -11.00 -18.96
CA LYS A 130 3.86 -9.65 -19.53
C LYS A 130 5.17 -8.99 -19.11
N ASP A 131 5.87 -9.56 -18.13
CA ASP A 131 7.18 -9.11 -17.64
C ASP A 131 7.25 -7.60 -17.28
N PRO A 132 6.39 -7.10 -16.37
CA PRO A 132 6.38 -5.69 -16.00
C PRO A 132 7.57 -5.31 -15.09
N THR A 133 7.98 -4.04 -15.17
CA THR A 133 8.69 -3.40 -14.06
C THR A 133 7.70 -3.05 -12.96
N ILE A 134 8.01 -3.41 -11.71
CA ILE A 134 7.10 -3.25 -10.56
C ILE A 134 7.83 -2.56 -9.41
N LEU A 135 7.22 -1.51 -8.85
CA LEU A 135 7.65 -0.82 -7.62
C LEU A 135 6.51 -0.81 -6.59
N VAL A 136 6.72 -1.46 -5.44
CA VAL A 136 5.71 -1.63 -4.39
C VAL A 136 6.22 -1.06 -3.06
N GLY A 137 5.33 -0.51 -2.25
CA GLY A 137 5.69 0.04 -0.93
C GLY A 137 5.98 -1.06 0.11
N GLY A 138 5.45 -2.27 -0.10
CA GLY A 138 5.63 -3.43 0.78
C GLY A 138 6.35 -4.60 0.10
N ASN A 139 6.75 -5.58 0.89
CA ASN A 139 7.37 -6.81 0.38
C ASN A 139 6.30 -7.72 -0.21
N LEU A 140 6.45 -8.02 -1.49
CA LEU A 140 5.59 -8.89 -2.26
C LEU A 140 6.34 -10.18 -2.62
N SER A 141 5.86 -11.29 -2.07
CA SER A 141 6.48 -12.61 -2.24
C SER A 141 6.54 -13.07 -3.69
N THR A 142 5.55 -12.73 -4.52
CA THR A 142 5.51 -13.12 -5.95
C THR A 142 6.65 -12.51 -6.77
N ILE A 143 7.21 -11.38 -6.33
CA ILE A 143 8.34 -10.72 -6.99
C ILE A 143 9.64 -10.81 -6.19
N GLY A 144 9.65 -11.53 -5.06
CA GLY A 144 10.81 -11.70 -4.19
C GLY A 144 11.24 -10.44 -3.42
N GLY A 145 10.37 -9.44 -3.28
CA GLY A 145 10.71 -8.18 -2.62
C GLY A 145 9.76 -7.04 -2.95
N ASN A 146 10.26 -5.80 -2.94
CA ASN A 146 9.47 -4.60 -3.20
C ASN A 146 9.65 -4.08 -4.64
N VAL A 147 10.62 -4.64 -5.37
CA VAL A 147 11.07 -4.15 -6.67
C VAL A 147 11.32 -5.35 -7.57
N ARG A 148 10.84 -5.27 -8.81
CA ARG A 148 11.19 -6.20 -9.89
C ARG A 148 11.38 -5.40 -11.16
N ILE A 149 12.50 -5.58 -11.84
CA ILE A 149 12.74 -4.92 -13.12
C ILE A 149 12.40 -5.91 -14.25
N GLY A 150 11.46 -5.51 -15.09
CA GLY A 150 11.05 -6.26 -16.27
C GLY A 150 11.62 -5.65 -17.56
N ASN A 151 11.49 -6.36 -18.67
CA ASN A 151 11.98 -5.94 -19.98
C ASN A 151 10.86 -5.66 -20.99
N SER A 152 9.68 -5.29 -20.50
CA SER A 152 8.49 -4.99 -21.33
C SER A 152 8.11 -3.50 -21.30
N GLU A 153 7.01 -3.19 -21.97
CA GLU A 153 6.40 -1.86 -21.96
C GLU A 153 5.52 -1.57 -20.73
N HIS A 154 5.43 -2.51 -19.80
CA HIS A 154 4.57 -2.44 -18.62
C HIS A 154 5.33 -1.95 -17.39
N PHE A 155 4.73 -0.99 -16.68
CA PHE A 155 5.24 -0.46 -15.43
C PHE A 155 4.11 -0.39 -14.41
N ILE A 156 4.31 -0.90 -13.20
CA ILE A 156 3.29 -0.92 -12.14
C ILE A 156 3.88 -0.30 -10.89
N THR A 157 3.23 0.72 -10.33
CA THR A 157 3.67 1.35 -9.09
C THR A 157 2.53 1.73 -8.18
N GLU A 158 2.81 1.76 -6.87
CA GLU A 158 2.00 2.53 -5.93
C GLU A 158 2.22 4.04 -6.15
N ALA A 159 1.14 4.81 -6.03
CA ALA A 159 1.12 6.26 -6.06
C ALA A 159 0.57 6.80 -4.74
N CYS A 160 1.45 7.38 -3.93
CA CYS A 160 1.10 7.96 -2.65
C CYS A 160 0.73 9.44 -2.79
N GLU A 161 -0.43 9.78 -2.24
CA GLU A 161 -1.01 11.11 -2.16
C GLU A 161 -0.28 12.02 -1.17
N TYR A 162 0.44 11.45 -0.18
CA TYR A 162 1.18 12.22 0.80
C TYR A 162 2.12 13.23 0.12
N VAL A 163 2.07 14.48 0.59
CA VAL A 163 2.83 15.63 0.06
C VAL A 163 2.72 15.83 -1.46
N ASP A 164 1.57 15.47 -2.04
CA ASP A 164 1.31 15.54 -3.48
C ASP A 164 2.36 14.79 -4.33
N SER A 165 2.99 13.74 -3.77
CA SER A 165 4.16 13.12 -4.41
C SER A 165 3.83 12.50 -5.77
N PHE A 166 2.68 11.85 -5.88
CA PHE A 166 2.11 11.30 -7.11
C PHE A 166 1.84 12.34 -8.22
N LEU A 167 1.80 13.65 -7.94
CA LEU A 167 1.59 14.67 -8.97
C LEU A 167 2.81 14.84 -9.88
N ASN A 168 3.93 14.23 -9.50
CA ASN A 168 5.12 14.16 -10.33
C ASN A 168 5.07 12.98 -11.33
N PHE A 169 4.09 12.09 -11.21
CA PHE A 169 4.03 10.85 -12.00
C PHE A 169 3.39 11.11 -13.37
N ASN A 170 3.59 10.18 -14.30
CA ASN A 170 3.02 10.25 -15.64
C ASN A 170 2.44 8.89 -16.05
N PRO A 171 1.34 8.46 -15.41
CA PRO A 171 0.71 7.18 -15.73
C PRO A 171 -0.02 7.22 -17.08
N PHE A 172 -0.15 6.05 -17.69
CA PHE A 172 -1.13 5.78 -18.75
C PHE A 172 -2.46 5.29 -18.16
N ILE A 173 -2.40 4.51 -17.07
CA ILE A 173 -3.55 4.08 -16.27
C ILE A 173 -3.37 4.57 -14.83
N ALA A 174 -4.32 5.33 -14.32
CA ALA A 174 -4.37 5.71 -12.90
C ALA A 174 -5.58 5.09 -12.22
N ILE A 175 -5.37 4.48 -11.07
CA ILE A 175 -6.42 3.88 -10.24
C ILE A 175 -6.59 4.72 -8.97
N VAL A 176 -7.84 5.06 -8.62
CA VAL A 176 -8.19 5.67 -7.33
C VAL A 176 -9.22 4.79 -6.61
N LEU A 177 -8.76 4.11 -5.56
CA LEU A 177 -9.55 3.11 -4.84
C LEU A 177 -10.59 3.73 -3.90
N ASN A 178 -10.23 4.83 -3.23
CA ASN A 178 -11.03 5.55 -2.24
C ASN A 178 -10.31 6.86 -1.86
N ILE A 179 -11.06 7.82 -1.33
CA ILE A 179 -10.53 9.06 -0.76
C ILE A 179 -11.18 9.28 0.60
N GLU A 180 -10.35 9.35 1.65
CA GLU A 180 -10.74 9.62 3.03
C GLU A 180 -9.79 10.63 3.67
N ALA A 181 -10.20 11.19 4.82
CA ALA A 181 -9.36 12.09 5.58
C ALA A 181 -8.20 11.32 6.23
N ASP A 182 -7.01 11.47 5.67
CA ASP A 182 -5.73 10.99 6.22
C ASP A 182 -4.67 12.05 5.92
N HIS A 183 -3.46 11.89 6.46
CA HIS A 183 -2.35 12.82 6.21
C HIS A 183 -2.70 14.29 6.53
N LEU A 184 -3.47 14.52 7.59
CA LEU A 184 -3.94 15.84 8.03
C LEU A 184 -2.82 16.74 8.59
N ASP A 185 -1.60 16.22 8.69
CA ASP A 185 -0.37 16.98 8.90
C ASP A 185 0.05 17.79 7.66
N TYR A 186 -0.39 17.37 6.47
CA TYR A 186 -0.15 18.04 5.19
C TYR A 186 -1.42 18.66 4.60
N PHE A 187 -2.50 17.89 4.52
CA PHE A 187 -3.76 18.37 3.94
C PHE A 187 -4.62 19.09 4.98
N SER A 188 -5.17 20.24 4.60
CA SER A 188 -6.09 21.02 5.43
C SER A 188 -7.46 20.35 5.61
N GLY A 189 -7.81 19.40 4.74
CA GLY A 189 -9.04 18.63 4.84
C GLY A 189 -9.39 17.89 3.54
N ILE A 190 -10.55 17.23 3.55
CA ILE A 190 -11.00 16.31 2.49
C ILE A 190 -11.07 16.97 1.10
N GLU A 191 -11.46 18.24 1.01
CA GLU A 191 -11.57 18.93 -0.28
C GLU A 191 -10.21 19.20 -0.93
N GLU A 192 -9.17 19.45 -0.14
CA GLU A 192 -7.81 19.59 -0.67
C GLU A 192 -7.27 18.24 -1.17
N ILE A 193 -7.56 17.16 -0.44
CA ILE A 193 -7.23 15.79 -0.87
C ILE A 193 -7.93 15.47 -2.20
N LYS A 194 -9.24 15.72 -2.31
CA LYS A 194 -10.02 15.54 -3.55
C LYS A 194 -9.45 16.35 -4.71
N ALA A 195 -9.08 17.61 -4.47
CA ALA A 195 -8.46 18.45 -5.49
C ALA A 195 -7.10 17.89 -5.96
N SER A 196 -6.32 17.31 -5.05
CA SER A 196 -5.07 16.63 -5.39
C SER A 196 -5.30 15.39 -6.27
N PHE A 197 -6.27 14.54 -5.93
CA PHE A 197 -6.66 13.40 -6.77
C PHE A 197 -7.24 13.81 -8.14
N ASN A 198 -7.95 14.95 -8.24
CA ASN A 198 -8.34 15.50 -9.55
C ASN A 198 -7.12 15.88 -10.39
N LYS A 199 -6.14 16.57 -9.80
CA LYS A 199 -4.88 16.90 -10.49
C LYS A 199 -4.17 15.63 -10.97
N PHE A 200 -4.18 14.57 -10.16
CA PHE A 200 -3.62 13.27 -10.54
C PHE A 200 -4.31 12.68 -11.79
N GLY A 201 -5.64 12.72 -11.85
CA GLY A 201 -6.39 12.31 -13.05
C GLY A 201 -6.05 13.14 -14.29
N LYS A 202 -5.80 14.44 -14.13
CA LYS A 202 -5.39 15.37 -15.21
C LYS A 202 -3.99 15.12 -15.79
N LEU A 203 -3.17 14.29 -15.14
CA LEU A 203 -1.85 13.90 -15.66
C LEU A 203 -1.96 12.86 -16.78
N LEU A 204 -3.09 12.15 -16.85
CA LEU A 204 -3.32 11.11 -17.84
C LEU A 204 -3.42 11.71 -19.25
N PRO A 205 -2.87 11.04 -20.27
CA PRO A 205 -3.11 11.43 -21.65
C PRO A 205 -4.57 11.15 -22.06
N PRO A 206 -5.10 11.79 -23.12
CA PRO A 206 -6.50 11.61 -23.56
C PRO A 206 -6.88 10.16 -23.91
N ASP A 207 -5.91 9.35 -24.34
CA ASP A 207 -6.08 7.93 -24.63
C ASP A 207 -5.79 7.02 -23.42
N GLY A 208 -5.41 7.59 -22.28
CA GLY A 208 -5.21 6.88 -21.02
C GLY A 208 -6.52 6.56 -20.30
N TYR A 209 -6.40 5.93 -19.13
CA TYR A 209 -7.54 5.44 -18.35
C TYR A 209 -7.49 5.90 -16.90
N PHE A 210 -8.59 6.50 -16.44
CA PHE A 210 -8.82 6.88 -15.05
C PHE A 210 -9.85 5.94 -14.42
N ILE A 211 -9.37 4.93 -13.69
CA ILE A 211 -10.20 3.89 -13.08
C ILE A 211 -10.50 4.29 -11.63
N ILE A 212 -11.77 4.51 -11.32
CA ILE A 212 -12.17 5.10 -10.03
C ILE A 212 -13.30 4.31 -9.38
N ASN A 213 -13.28 4.25 -8.04
CA ASN A 213 -14.37 3.63 -7.28
C ASN A 213 -15.61 4.53 -7.28
N GLY A 214 -16.61 4.18 -8.07
CA GLY A 214 -17.85 4.95 -8.19
C GLY A 214 -18.80 4.84 -6.99
N ASP A 215 -18.53 3.93 -6.06
CA ASP A 215 -19.31 3.80 -4.81
C ASP A 215 -18.75 4.64 -3.67
N ASN A 216 -17.53 5.18 -3.79
CA ASN A 216 -16.96 6.08 -2.79
C ASN A 216 -17.42 7.52 -3.07
N GLU A 217 -18.17 8.12 -2.16
CA GLU A 217 -18.74 9.47 -2.35
C GLU A 217 -17.67 10.53 -2.65
N ASN A 218 -16.51 10.48 -2.00
CA ASN A 218 -15.44 11.46 -2.19
C ASN A 218 -14.73 11.33 -3.55
N VAL A 219 -14.87 10.19 -4.22
CA VAL A 219 -14.27 9.92 -5.54
C VAL A 219 -15.17 10.38 -6.68
N LYS A 220 -16.49 10.49 -6.48
CA LYS A 220 -17.44 10.78 -7.57
C LYS A 220 -17.18 12.11 -8.28
N ASP A 221 -16.69 13.11 -7.55
CA ASP A 221 -16.57 14.49 -8.03
C ASP A 221 -15.15 14.89 -8.46
N ILE A 222 -14.18 13.96 -8.47
CA ILE A 222 -12.78 14.27 -8.84
C ILE A 222 -12.53 14.25 -10.35
N THR A 223 -13.58 14.07 -11.17
CA THR A 223 -13.45 13.78 -12.60
C THR A 223 -13.53 15.01 -13.51
N TYR A 224 -13.73 16.21 -12.96
CA TYR A 224 -13.87 17.43 -13.76
C TYR A 224 -12.58 17.75 -14.53
N GLU A 225 -12.72 18.12 -15.81
CA GLU A 225 -11.61 18.47 -16.70
C GLU A 225 -10.54 17.37 -16.87
N VAL A 226 -10.87 16.11 -16.56
CA VAL A 226 -10.04 14.95 -16.91
C VAL A 226 -10.35 14.57 -18.35
N GLU A 227 -9.33 14.61 -19.22
CA GLU A 227 -9.47 14.31 -20.66
C GLU A 227 -9.43 12.80 -20.97
N ALA A 228 -8.85 12.01 -20.06
CA ALA A 228 -8.70 10.57 -20.20
C ALA A 228 -10.03 9.80 -20.09
N ASN A 229 -10.01 8.53 -20.49
CA ASN A 229 -11.19 7.66 -20.40
C ASN A 229 -11.49 7.32 -18.93
N ILE A 230 -12.65 7.72 -18.44
CA ILE A 230 -13.06 7.47 -17.05
C ILE A 230 -13.83 6.15 -16.98
N ILE A 231 -13.40 5.27 -16.06
CA ILE A 231 -14.05 3.98 -15.80
C ILE A 231 -14.43 3.91 -14.34
N LYS A 232 -15.73 3.82 -14.05
CA LYS A 232 -16.24 3.67 -12.68
C LYS A 232 -16.45 2.20 -12.35
N PHE A 233 -15.94 1.75 -11.21
CA PHE A 233 -16.21 0.41 -10.68
C PHE A 233 -16.94 0.45 -9.35
N GLY A 234 -17.75 -0.58 -9.06
CA GLY A 234 -18.47 -0.73 -7.81
C GLY A 234 -19.77 -1.53 -7.96
N GLN A 235 -20.58 -1.58 -6.91
CA GLN A 235 -21.87 -2.26 -6.85
C GLN A 235 -23.04 -1.40 -7.34
N ASN A 236 -22.88 -0.08 -7.44
CA ASN A 236 -23.94 0.78 -7.96
C ASN A 236 -24.17 0.57 -9.46
N ALA A 237 -25.43 0.52 -9.88
CA ALA A 237 -25.83 0.25 -11.26
C ALA A 237 -25.34 1.28 -12.31
N GLY A 238 -24.91 2.46 -11.85
CA GLY A 238 -24.33 3.51 -12.71
C GLY A 238 -22.84 3.32 -13.02
N ASN A 239 -22.19 2.29 -12.46
CA ASN A 239 -20.79 2.00 -12.72
C ASN A 239 -20.59 1.23 -14.03
N ASP A 240 -19.49 1.51 -14.74
CA ASP A 240 -19.10 0.80 -15.96
C ASP A 240 -18.70 -0.65 -15.68
N ALA A 241 -18.03 -0.87 -14.54
CA ALA A 241 -17.66 -2.17 -13.99
C ALA A 241 -18.54 -2.49 -12.76
N LEU A 242 -19.59 -3.27 -12.97
CA LEU A 242 -20.60 -3.61 -11.98
C LEU A 242 -20.26 -4.92 -11.25
N ILE A 243 -20.02 -4.79 -9.95
CA ILE A 243 -19.85 -5.90 -9.00
C ILE A 243 -21.23 -6.36 -8.54
N SER A 244 -21.50 -7.66 -8.59
CA SER A 244 -22.79 -8.24 -8.19
C SER A 244 -22.63 -9.64 -7.62
N ASP A 245 -23.69 -10.16 -7.00
CA ASP A 245 -23.78 -11.53 -6.48
C ASP A 245 -22.60 -11.95 -5.58
N ILE A 246 -22.14 -11.03 -4.72
CA ILE A 246 -21.05 -11.31 -3.78
C ILE A 246 -21.49 -12.39 -2.80
N LYS A 247 -20.71 -13.47 -2.75
CA LYS A 247 -20.91 -14.62 -1.86
C LYS A 247 -19.60 -14.96 -1.18
N TYR A 248 -19.70 -15.63 -0.05
CA TYR A 248 -18.55 -16.14 0.69
C TYR A 248 -18.69 -17.66 0.81
N ASP A 249 -17.60 -18.38 0.60
CA ASP A 249 -17.56 -19.83 0.81
C ASP A 249 -17.48 -20.19 2.31
N GLU A 250 -17.29 -21.47 2.62
CA GLU A 250 -17.22 -21.96 4.00
C GLU A 250 -15.99 -21.45 4.75
N ASP A 251 -14.89 -21.20 4.02
CA ASP A 251 -13.65 -20.67 4.56
C ASP A 251 -13.67 -19.13 4.61
N GLY A 252 -14.71 -18.47 4.09
CA GLY A 252 -14.87 -17.02 4.12
C GLY A 252 -14.24 -16.29 2.92
N TYR A 253 -13.83 -17.00 1.88
CA TYR A 253 -13.31 -16.43 0.65
C TYR A 253 -14.44 -15.91 -0.24
N ALA A 254 -14.20 -14.74 -0.85
CA ALA A 254 -15.20 -14.06 -1.65
C ALA A 254 -15.25 -14.58 -3.09
N MET A 255 -16.47 -14.72 -3.62
CA MET A 255 -16.76 -14.90 -5.03
C MET A 255 -17.74 -13.81 -5.48
N PHE A 256 -17.58 -13.27 -6.68
CA PHE A 256 -18.46 -12.23 -7.19
C PHE A 256 -18.60 -12.28 -8.71
N ASN A 257 -19.73 -11.79 -9.22
CA ASN A 257 -19.95 -11.59 -10.65
C ASN A 257 -19.51 -10.19 -11.05
N LEU A 258 -18.86 -10.09 -12.21
CA LEU A 258 -18.42 -8.82 -12.76
C LEU A 258 -18.98 -8.61 -14.17
N LYS A 259 -19.61 -7.47 -14.40
CA LYS A 259 -20.02 -7.00 -15.72
C LYS A 259 -19.25 -5.73 -16.06
N TYR A 260 -18.65 -5.66 -17.23
CA TYR A 260 -17.86 -4.51 -17.66
C TYR A 260 -18.32 -3.96 -19.01
N LYS A 261 -18.65 -2.67 -19.09
CA LYS A 261 -19.14 -1.99 -20.31
C LYS A 261 -20.27 -2.75 -21.01
N GLY A 262 -21.21 -3.29 -20.24
CA GLY A 262 -22.33 -4.07 -20.79
C GLY A 262 -22.07 -5.57 -20.94
N ILE A 263 -20.81 -6.01 -20.92
CA ILE A 263 -20.40 -7.41 -21.17
C ILE A 263 -20.30 -8.15 -19.83
N ASN A 264 -20.99 -9.28 -19.72
CA ASN A 264 -20.85 -10.14 -18.55
C ASN A 264 -19.49 -10.88 -18.62
N LEU A 265 -18.60 -10.59 -17.69
CA LEU A 265 -17.28 -11.25 -17.59
C LEU A 265 -17.36 -12.56 -16.80
N GLY A 266 -18.49 -12.85 -16.16
CA GLY A 266 -18.73 -14.03 -15.34
C GLY A 266 -18.22 -13.86 -13.90
N THR A 267 -18.00 -14.99 -13.24
CA THR A 267 -17.63 -15.06 -11.82
C THR A 267 -16.11 -15.02 -11.64
N PHE A 268 -15.67 -14.31 -10.60
CA PHE A 268 -14.30 -14.28 -10.11
C PHE A 268 -14.26 -14.84 -8.68
N ASP A 269 -13.30 -15.73 -8.44
CA ASP A 269 -13.02 -16.31 -7.12
C ASP A 269 -11.76 -15.66 -6.55
N LEU A 270 -11.80 -15.22 -5.30
CA LEU A 270 -10.64 -14.70 -4.58
C LEU A 270 -10.16 -15.72 -3.56
N SER A 271 -8.85 -15.75 -3.29
CA SER A 271 -8.24 -16.55 -2.21
C SER A 271 -7.81 -15.67 -1.03
N ILE A 272 -8.53 -14.56 -0.83
CA ILE A 272 -8.32 -13.54 0.19
C ILE A 272 -9.67 -13.07 0.73
N TYR A 273 -9.64 -12.48 1.92
CA TYR A 273 -10.84 -12.16 2.69
C TYR A 273 -11.33 -10.73 2.47
N GLY A 274 -12.62 -10.53 2.72
CA GLY A 274 -13.22 -9.21 2.89
C GLY A 274 -13.74 -8.55 1.62
N LEU A 275 -14.84 -7.80 1.77
CA LEU A 275 -15.47 -7.04 0.70
C LEU A 275 -14.52 -6.01 0.06
N HIS A 276 -13.68 -5.36 0.86
CA HIS A 276 -12.71 -4.37 0.36
C HIS A 276 -11.76 -4.98 -0.68
N ASN A 277 -11.45 -6.28 -0.57
CA ASN A 277 -10.62 -6.97 -1.55
C ASN A 277 -11.37 -7.34 -2.84
N VAL A 278 -12.70 -7.41 -2.83
CA VAL A 278 -13.50 -7.47 -4.06
C VAL A 278 -13.36 -6.17 -4.85
N TYR A 279 -13.36 -5.01 -4.17
CA TYR A 279 -13.12 -3.71 -4.80
C TYR A 279 -11.69 -3.59 -5.33
N ASN A 280 -10.68 -3.96 -4.53
CA ASN A 280 -9.28 -3.98 -4.95
C ASN A 280 -9.06 -4.89 -6.17
N ALA A 281 -9.61 -6.11 -6.14
CA ALA A 281 -9.52 -7.06 -7.24
C ALA A 281 -10.23 -6.52 -8.49
N THR A 282 -11.40 -5.90 -8.36
CA THR A 282 -12.11 -5.30 -9.49
C THR A 282 -11.26 -4.22 -10.16
N ALA A 283 -10.65 -3.32 -9.39
CA ALA A 283 -9.76 -2.30 -9.96
C ALA A 283 -8.57 -2.92 -10.72
N ALA A 284 -7.93 -3.95 -10.14
CA ALA A 284 -6.84 -4.68 -10.77
C ALA A 284 -7.28 -5.41 -12.06
N ILE A 285 -8.46 -6.04 -12.04
CA ILE A 285 -9.06 -6.73 -13.19
C ILE A 285 -9.30 -5.75 -14.34
N ILE A 286 -9.93 -4.60 -14.06
CA ILE A 286 -10.22 -3.59 -15.08
C ILE A 286 -8.93 -3.04 -15.70
N ALA A 287 -7.95 -2.66 -14.89
CA ALA A 287 -6.66 -2.20 -15.41
C ALA A 287 -5.93 -3.28 -16.23
N SER A 288 -6.08 -4.55 -15.87
CA SER A 288 -5.51 -5.67 -16.64
C SER A 288 -6.21 -5.87 -17.99
N ILE A 289 -7.54 -5.68 -18.04
CA ILE A 289 -8.30 -5.73 -19.30
C ILE A 289 -7.87 -4.59 -20.22
N GLU A 290 -7.78 -3.36 -19.70
CA GLU A 290 -7.31 -2.19 -20.47
C GLU A 290 -5.80 -2.25 -20.79
N SER A 291 -5.12 -3.29 -20.30
CA SER A 291 -3.72 -3.65 -20.62
C SER A 291 -3.62 -4.85 -21.57
N ASP A 292 -4.71 -5.19 -22.26
CA ASP A 292 -4.79 -6.30 -23.22
C ASP A 292 -4.42 -7.66 -22.62
N ILE A 293 -4.85 -7.92 -21.38
CA ILE A 293 -4.78 -9.25 -20.75
C ILE A 293 -6.15 -9.93 -20.87
N GLU A 294 -6.17 -11.15 -21.39
CA GLU A 294 -7.40 -11.92 -21.57
C GLU A 294 -8.10 -12.22 -20.23
N VAL A 295 -9.43 -12.07 -20.20
CA VAL A 295 -10.26 -12.25 -19.00
C VAL A 295 -10.06 -13.63 -18.36
N ASP A 296 -9.94 -14.69 -19.16
CA ASP A 296 -9.72 -16.05 -18.64
C ASP A 296 -8.34 -16.22 -17.99
N VAL A 297 -7.33 -15.48 -18.45
CA VAL A 297 -6.01 -15.43 -17.80
C VAL A 297 -6.12 -14.67 -16.48
N ILE A 298 -6.82 -13.53 -16.46
CA ILE A 298 -7.04 -12.72 -15.25
C ILE A 298 -7.77 -13.53 -14.18
N LYS A 299 -8.84 -14.25 -14.54
CA LYS A 299 -9.59 -15.12 -13.60
C LYS A 299 -8.71 -16.17 -12.95
N LYS A 300 -7.86 -16.83 -13.74
CA LYS A 300 -6.92 -17.83 -13.21
C LYS A 300 -5.89 -17.18 -12.32
N ALA A 301 -5.32 -16.05 -12.74
CA ALA A 301 -4.28 -15.37 -11.99
C ALA A 301 -4.77 -14.84 -10.64
N ILE A 302 -5.91 -14.14 -10.60
CA ILE A 302 -6.42 -13.54 -9.36
C ILE A 302 -6.77 -14.62 -8.32
N LYS A 303 -7.23 -15.80 -8.76
CA LYS A 303 -7.49 -16.93 -7.86
C LYS A 303 -6.22 -17.45 -7.18
N THR A 304 -5.06 -17.32 -7.81
CA THR A 304 -3.77 -17.74 -7.23
C THR A 304 -3.19 -16.74 -6.22
N TYR A 305 -3.73 -15.52 -6.17
CA TYR A 305 -3.26 -14.49 -5.26
C TYR A 305 -3.72 -14.76 -3.83
N THR A 306 -2.77 -14.90 -2.90
CA THR A 306 -3.01 -15.25 -1.49
C THR A 306 -2.74 -14.09 -0.52
N GLY A 307 -2.62 -12.86 -1.02
CA GLY A 307 -2.42 -11.68 -0.19
C GLY A 307 -0.96 -11.23 -0.04
N VAL A 308 -0.77 -10.20 0.78
CA VAL A 308 0.54 -9.64 1.18
C VAL A 308 0.71 -9.84 2.67
N GLY A 309 1.96 -9.94 3.14
CA GLY A 309 2.27 -10.00 4.56
C GLY A 309 1.56 -8.89 5.35
N ARG A 310 1.06 -9.25 6.53
CA ARG A 310 0.30 -8.37 7.44
C ARG A 310 -0.98 -7.79 6.83
N ARG A 311 -1.55 -8.32 5.74
CA ARG A 311 -2.86 -7.89 5.21
C ARG A 311 -3.86 -9.01 5.35
N PHE A 312 -4.44 -9.11 6.55
CA PHE A 312 -5.29 -10.22 6.98
C PHE A 312 -4.57 -11.58 6.82
N GLU A 313 -3.32 -11.64 7.28
CA GLU A 313 -2.42 -12.77 7.11
C GLU A 313 -2.72 -13.85 8.16
N LYS A 314 -3.00 -15.09 7.73
CA LYS A 314 -3.08 -16.24 8.65
C LYS A 314 -1.69 -16.54 9.21
N LYS A 315 -1.48 -16.33 10.52
CA LYS A 315 -0.22 -16.64 11.21
C LYS A 315 -0.15 -18.07 11.70
N GLY A 316 -1.29 -18.66 12.04
CA GLY A 316 -1.39 -20.04 12.53
C GLY A 316 -2.58 -20.23 13.46
N GLU A 317 -2.56 -21.32 14.24
CA GLU A 317 -3.63 -21.63 15.19
C GLU A 317 -3.08 -21.93 16.59
N TYR A 318 -3.58 -21.30 17.64
CA TYR A 318 -3.18 -21.55 19.04
C TYR A 318 -4.33 -22.22 19.79
N LYS A 319 -4.13 -23.46 20.29
CA LYS A 319 -5.18 -24.25 20.96
C LYS A 319 -6.51 -24.32 20.17
N GLY A 320 -6.43 -24.37 18.84
CA GLY A 320 -7.60 -24.36 17.94
C GLY A 320 -8.21 -22.99 17.67
N ALA A 321 -7.69 -21.90 18.26
CA ALA A 321 -8.04 -20.53 17.90
C ALA A 321 -7.22 -20.08 16.69
N LEU A 322 -7.86 -19.48 15.69
CA LEU A 322 -7.18 -18.94 14.51
C LEU A 322 -6.52 -17.59 14.84
N VAL A 323 -5.26 -17.41 14.46
CA VAL A 323 -4.50 -16.16 14.66
C VAL A 323 -4.25 -15.50 13.31
N ILE A 324 -4.69 -14.25 13.19
CA ILE A 324 -4.56 -13.40 12.00
C ILE A 324 -3.81 -12.11 12.37
N ASP A 325 -2.94 -11.63 11.48
CA ASP A 325 -2.31 -10.31 11.59
C ASP A 325 -2.79 -9.38 10.48
N ASP A 326 -3.09 -8.14 10.84
CA ASP A 326 -3.53 -7.08 9.92
C ASP A 326 -2.83 -5.75 10.23
N TYR A 327 -2.37 -5.08 9.18
CA TYR A 327 -1.72 -3.78 9.20
C TYR A 327 -2.73 -2.64 9.35
N ALA A 328 -4.04 -2.95 9.35
CA ALA A 328 -5.12 -2.00 9.56
C ALA A 328 -4.86 -1.09 10.78
N HIS A 329 -4.81 0.21 10.53
CA HIS A 329 -4.50 1.23 11.54
C HIS A 329 -5.37 2.49 11.39
N HIS A 330 -6.11 2.63 10.29
CA HIS A 330 -7.19 3.59 10.13
C HIS A 330 -8.54 2.97 10.53
N PRO A 331 -9.51 3.72 11.12
CA PRO A 331 -10.82 3.19 11.50
C PRO A 331 -11.55 2.40 10.39
N THR A 332 -11.51 2.90 9.15
CA THR A 332 -12.06 2.21 7.98
C THR A 332 -11.42 0.84 7.75
N GLU A 333 -10.09 0.75 7.85
CA GLU A 333 -9.37 -0.52 7.68
C GLU A 333 -9.72 -1.50 8.79
N VAL A 334 -9.78 -1.03 10.05
CA VAL A 334 -10.15 -1.86 11.21
C VAL A 334 -11.56 -2.43 11.03
N LYS A 335 -12.52 -1.59 10.64
CA LYS A 335 -13.90 -2.01 10.36
C LYS A 335 -13.97 -3.03 9.22
N ALA A 336 -13.20 -2.81 8.16
CA ALA A 336 -13.13 -3.73 7.02
C ALA A 336 -12.49 -5.08 7.40
N SER A 337 -11.46 -5.07 8.25
CA SER A 337 -10.81 -6.27 8.79
C SER A 337 -11.77 -7.08 9.67
N LEU A 338 -12.44 -6.43 10.62
CA LEU A 338 -13.41 -7.12 11.50
C LEU A 338 -14.63 -7.62 10.74
N ALA A 339 -15.10 -6.91 9.71
CA ALA A 339 -16.16 -7.39 8.83
C ALA A 339 -15.72 -8.65 8.07
N ALA A 340 -14.47 -8.69 7.56
CA ALA A 340 -13.91 -9.87 6.92
C ALA A 340 -13.82 -11.06 7.90
N ALA A 341 -13.37 -10.80 9.13
CA ALA A 341 -13.27 -11.79 10.20
C ALA A 341 -14.61 -12.48 10.52
N ARG A 342 -15.74 -11.77 10.42
CA ARG A 342 -17.06 -12.36 10.66
C ARG A 342 -17.49 -13.38 9.60
N HIS A 343 -16.90 -13.38 8.41
CA HIS A 343 -17.16 -14.41 7.40
C HIS A 343 -16.50 -15.77 7.73
N LEU A 344 -15.52 -15.79 8.65
CA LEU A 344 -14.83 -17.03 9.08
C LEU A 344 -15.65 -17.90 10.04
N LYS A 345 -16.86 -17.46 10.44
CA LYS A 345 -17.80 -18.19 11.31
C LYS A 345 -17.16 -18.77 12.60
N LYS A 346 -16.32 -17.96 13.24
CA LYS A 346 -15.66 -18.28 14.52
C LYS A 346 -16.51 -17.87 15.72
N ASP A 347 -16.30 -18.51 16.86
CA ASP A 347 -17.16 -18.36 18.03
C ASP A 347 -17.05 -16.97 18.66
N ARG A 348 -15.82 -16.54 18.94
CA ARG A 348 -15.50 -15.22 19.49
C ARG A 348 -14.40 -14.54 18.69
N LEU A 349 -14.62 -13.27 18.35
CA LEU A 349 -13.68 -12.41 17.69
C LEU A 349 -12.97 -11.50 18.70
N TRP A 350 -11.72 -11.84 18.96
CA TRP A 350 -10.77 -11.05 19.72
C TRP A 350 -9.98 -10.15 18.78
N ILE A 351 -9.79 -8.89 19.16
CA ILE A 351 -8.86 -7.99 18.49
C ILE A 351 -7.88 -7.40 19.50
N VAL A 352 -6.60 -7.45 19.16
CA VAL A 352 -5.54 -6.71 19.84
C VAL A 352 -5.15 -5.56 18.92
N PHE A 353 -5.53 -4.34 19.30
CA PHE A 353 -5.30 -3.13 18.52
C PHE A 353 -4.17 -2.29 19.11
N GLN A 354 -3.19 -1.96 18.28
CA GLN A 354 -2.18 -0.98 18.61
C GLN A 354 -2.43 0.31 17.80
N PRO A 355 -2.87 1.40 18.43
CA PRO A 355 -3.01 2.68 17.75
C PRO A 355 -1.67 3.15 17.19
N HIS A 356 -1.68 3.76 16.00
CA HIS A 356 -0.48 4.29 15.36
C HIS A 356 -0.56 5.82 15.30
N THR A 357 0.44 6.48 15.91
CA THR A 357 0.60 7.92 16.14
C THR A 357 -0.43 8.59 17.05
N TYR A 358 0.01 9.60 17.80
CA TYR A 358 -0.83 10.39 18.70
C TYR A 358 -1.74 11.32 17.90
N SER A 359 -1.20 11.95 16.86
CA SER A 359 -1.93 12.85 15.96
C SER A 359 -3.18 12.19 15.37
N ARG A 360 -3.05 10.99 14.81
CA ARG A 360 -4.17 10.21 14.23
C ARG A 360 -5.15 9.77 15.30
N THR A 361 -4.66 9.26 16.42
CA THR A 361 -5.52 8.84 17.53
C THR A 361 -6.40 9.98 18.02
N ARG A 362 -5.86 11.20 18.12
CA ARG A 362 -6.61 12.39 18.49
C ARG A 362 -7.61 12.81 17.42
N ALA A 363 -7.18 12.82 16.15
CA ALA A 363 -8.01 13.29 15.04
C ALA A 363 -9.20 12.38 14.74
N LEU A 364 -9.04 11.06 14.95
CA LEU A 364 -10.02 10.03 14.57
C LEU A 364 -10.59 9.27 15.78
N LEU A 365 -10.58 9.90 16.97
CA LEU A 365 -10.94 9.23 18.22
C LEU A 365 -12.37 8.67 18.20
N ASP A 366 -13.31 9.43 17.67
CA ASP A 366 -14.71 9.05 17.60
C ASP A 366 -14.92 7.94 16.55
N GLU A 367 -14.25 8.04 15.41
CA GLU A 367 -14.29 7.03 14.34
C GLU A 367 -13.67 5.71 14.80
N PHE A 368 -12.58 5.74 15.59
CA PHE A 368 -12.04 4.53 16.21
C PHE A 368 -13.10 3.87 17.10
N ALA A 369 -13.82 4.63 17.91
CA ALA A 369 -14.85 4.10 18.81
C ALA A 369 -16.00 3.39 18.08
N GLU A 370 -16.23 3.71 16.81
CA GLU A 370 -17.23 3.08 15.95
C GLU A 370 -16.69 1.91 15.11
N SER A 371 -15.36 1.75 15.03
CA SER A 371 -14.73 0.76 14.16
C SER A 371 -14.75 -0.68 14.70
N PHE A 372 -14.97 -0.86 16.01
CA PHE A 372 -14.82 -2.15 16.69
C PHE A 372 -16.13 -2.91 16.99
N TYR A 373 -17.30 -2.43 16.53
CA TYR A 373 -18.59 -3.07 16.84
C TYR A 373 -18.70 -4.54 16.42
N ALA A 374 -17.92 -4.95 15.43
CA ALA A 374 -17.88 -6.33 14.99
C ALA A 374 -17.03 -7.22 15.91
N ALA A 375 -16.24 -6.71 16.85
CA ALA A 375 -15.45 -7.53 17.77
C ALA A 375 -16.26 -7.93 19.03
N ASP A 376 -15.99 -9.12 19.56
CA ASP A 376 -16.56 -9.57 20.83
C ASP A 376 -15.71 -9.11 22.03
N LYS A 377 -14.39 -8.97 21.81
CA LYS A 377 -13.42 -8.51 22.81
C LYS A 377 -12.35 -7.65 22.16
N VAL A 378 -12.08 -6.47 22.72
CA VAL A 378 -11.06 -5.53 22.24
C VAL A 378 -9.99 -5.33 23.31
N ILE A 379 -8.73 -5.53 22.96
CA ILE A 379 -7.57 -5.19 23.80
C ILE A 379 -6.80 -4.08 23.10
N VAL A 380 -6.65 -2.93 23.75
CA VAL A 380 -5.92 -1.79 23.19
C VAL A 380 -4.59 -1.62 23.91
N THR A 381 -3.49 -1.61 23.13
CA THR A 381 -2.12 -1.45 23.63
C THR A 381 -1.72 0.02 23.75
N ASP A 382 -0.53 0.33 24.26
CA ASP A 382 0.02 1.68 24.14
C ASP A 382 0.11 2.14 22.67
N ILE A 383 -0.05 3.45 22.48
CA ILE A 383 0.07 4.10 21.16
C ILE A 383 1.50 3.91 20.67
N TYR A 384 1.64 3.37 19.46
CA TYR A 384 2.92 3.35 18.77
C TYR A 384 3.20 4.75 18.19
N ALA A 385 4.07 5.50 18.85
CA ALA A 385 4.38 6.89 18.53
C ALA A 385 5.05 7.09 17.15
N ALA A 386 5.65 6.05 16.58
CA ALA A 386 6.54 6.13 15.43
C ALA A 386 7.69 7.16 15.64
N ARG A 387 7.50 8.41 15.20
CA ARG A 387 8.47 9.51 15.36
C ARG A 387 7.91 10.70 16.15
N GLU A 388 6.67 10.63 16.60
CA GLU A 388 6.01 11.74 17.28
C GLU A 388 6.45 11.84 18.74
N PRO A 389 6.71 13.06 19.25
CA PRO A 389 6.81 13.26 20.69
C PRO A 389 5.43 13.05 21.33
N ASP A 390 5.41 12.49 22.53
CA ASP A 390 4.18 12.35 23.31
C ASP A 390 3.61 13.74 23.67
N PRO A 391 2.40 14.09 23.21
CA PRO A 391 1.79 15.37 23.50
C PRO A 391 1.21 15.47 24.93
N GLY A 392 1.05 14.35 25.64
CA GLY A 392 0.52 14.27 27.00
C GLY A 392 -0.99 14.45 27.13
N ASP A 393 -1.72 14.72 26.04
CA ASP A 393 -3.17 14.99 26.02
C ASP A 393 -4.02 13.82 25.46
N ILE A 394 -3.39 12.81 24.84
CA ILE A 394 -4.08 11.67 24.23
C ILE A 394 -3.37 10.35 24.54
N SER A 395 -4.16 9.31 24.84
CA SER A 395 -3.67 7.96 25.14
C SER A 395 -4.66 6.89 24.67
N SER A 396 -4.21 5.64 24.61
CA SER A 396 -5.06 4.49 24.31
C SER A 396 -6.24 4.30 25.27
N LYS A 397 -6.13 4.82 26.50
CA LYS A 397 -7.24 4.80 27.47
C LYS A 397 -8.43 5.62 26.97
N ASN A 398 -8.20 6.68 26.21
CA ASN A 398 -9.27 7.49 25.63
C ASN A 398 -10.08 6.70 24.58
N ILE A 399 -9.42 5.85 23.79
CA ILE A 399 -10.10 4.92 22.87
C ILE A 399 -10.96 3.94 23.68
N VAL A 400 -10.37 3.32 24.72
CA VAL A 400 -11.07 2.34 25.56
C VAL A 400 -12.28 2.96 26.27
N GLU A 401 -12.16 4.17 26.80
CA GLU A 401 -13.26 4.92 27.39
C GLU A 401 -14.41 5.16 26.40
N LYS A 402 -14.09 5.54 25.16
CA LYS A 402 -15.10 5.72 24.09
C LYS A 402 -15.75 4.40 23.69
N LEU A 403 -14.98 3.32 23.61
CA LEU A 403 -15.50 1.98 23.34
C LEU A 403 -16.47 1.52 24.44
N TYR A 404 -16.15 1.77 25.70
CA TYR A 404 -17.07 1.52 26.82
C TYR A 404 -18.36 2.33 26.70
N GLN A 405 -18.28 3.61 26.34
CA GLN A 405 -19.47 4.46 26.09
C GLN A 405 -20.34 3.90 24.96
N ASN A 406 -19.73 3.20 24.01
CA ASN A 406 -20.38 2.53 22.89
C ASN A 406 -20.80 1.07 23.18
N ASN A 407 -20.72 0.62 24.45
CA ASN A 407 -21.03 -0.74 24.90
C ASN A 407 -20.18 -1.83 24.22
N VAL A 408 -18.95 -1.50 23.83
CA VAL A 408 -17.96 -2.47 23.34
C VAL A 408 -17.13 -2.98 24.52
N ASP A 409 -16.96 -4.29 24.62
CA ASP A 409 -16.15 -4.94 25.64
C ASP A 409 -14.67 -4.75 25.32
N ALA A 410 -14.10 -3.68 25.86
CA ALA A 410 -12.73 -3.26 25.61
C ALA A 410 -11.90 -3.28 26.90
N MET A 411 -10.58 -3.45 26.79
CA MET A 411 -9.66 -3.27 27.90
C MET A 411 -8.35 -2.65 27.43
N TYR A 412 -7.72 -1.89 28.32
CA TYR A 412 -6.39 -1.33 28.10
C TYR A 412 -5.34 -2.23 28.76
N MET A 413 -4.34 -2.66 27.97
CA MET A 413 -3.20 -3.43 28.44
C MET A 413 -1.94 -2.89 27.76
N PRO A 414 -1.00 -2.25 28.48
CA PRO A 414 0.07 -1.49 27.84
C PRO A 414 1.08 -2.37 27.10
N THR A 415 1.41 -3.53 27.66
CA THR A 415 2.55 -4.35 27.19
C THR A 415 2.11 -5.59 26.41
N PHE A 416 2.91 -5.98 25.43
CA PHE A 416 2.64 -7.17 24.61
C PHE A 416 2.75 -8.46 25.43
N GLU A 417 3.62 -8.48 26.43
CA GLU A 417 3.82 -9.61 27.33
C GLU A 417 2.55 -9.88 28.15
N GLU A 418 1.98 -8.86 28.78
CA GLU A 418 0.73 -8.98 29.56
C GLU A 418 -0.43 -9.45 28.66
N ILE A 419 -0.56 -8.89 27.46
CA ILE A 419 -1.60 -9.27 26.50
C ILE A 419 -1.45 -10.74 26.10
N THR A 420 -0.23 -11.16 25.78
CA THR A 420 0.06 -12.53 25.37
C THR A 420 -0.33 -13.51 26.46
N GLU A 421 0.05 -13.24 27.72
CA GLU A 421 -0.30 -14.12 28.84
C GLU A 421 -1.80 -14.19 29.09
N TYR A 422 -2.48 -13.04 29.04
CA TYR A 422 -3.93 -12.98 29.15
C TYR A 422 -4.63 -13.80 28.06
N LEU A 423 -4.16 -13.71 26.82
CA LEU A 423 -4.70 -14.50 25.70
C LEU A 423 -4.43 -16.01 25.87
N ARG A 424 -3.29 -16.42 26.44
CA ARG A 424 -3.00 -17.85 26.73
C ARG A 424 -4.01 -18.48 27.69
N GLU A 425 -4.51 -17.69 28.64
CA GLU A 425 -5.50 -18.10 29.64
C GLU A 425 -6.95 -18.05 29.12
N ASN A 426 -7.26 -17.14 28.18
CA ASN A 426 -8.65 -16.80 27.82
C ASN A 426 -9.11 -17.25 26.43
N LEU A 427 -8.17 -17.45 25.48
CA LEU A 427 -8.49 -17.99 24.16
C LEU A 427 -8.96 -19.45 24.27
N ARG A 428 -10.00 -19.77 23.52
CA ARG A 428 -10.60 -21.11 23.45
C ARG A 428 -10.53 -21.65 22.02
N GLU A 429 -10.74 -22.95 21.89
CA GLU A 429 -10.92 -23.60 20.60
C GLU A 429 -12.00 -22.88 19.78
N ASN A 430 -11.77 -22.73 18.47
CA ASN A 430 -12.65 -22.03 17.52
C ASN A 430 -12.84 -20.52 17.74
N ASP A 431 -12.07 -19.89 18.63
CA ASP A 431 -11.95 -18.43 18.65
C ASP A 431 -11.17 -17.92 17.42
N LEU A 432 -11.31 -16.62 17.16
CA LEU A 432 -10.50 -15.85 16.23
C LEU A 432 -9.79 -14.73 16.97
N LEU A 433 -8.48 -14.65 16.81
CA LEU A 433 -7.66 -13.52 17.25
C LEU A 433 -7.16 -12.76 16.02
N VAL A 434 -7.39 -11.46 16.00
CA VAL A 434 -6.81 -10.52 15.03
C VAL A 434 -5.85 -9.57 15.77
N THR A 435 -4.57 -9.59 15.44
CA THR A 435 -3.64 -8.51 15.81
C THR A 435 -3.73 -7.42 14.74
N CYS A 436 -3.92 -6.17 15.15
CA CYS A 436 -4.29 -5.09 14.25
C CYS A 436 -3.47 -3.82 14.54
N GLY A 437 -2.70 -3.35 13.57
CA GLY A 437 -1.96 -2.09 13.66
C GLY A 437 -0.69 -2.05 12.82
N ALA A 438 -0.25 -0.86 12.44
CA ALA A 438 0.96 -0.66 11.64
C ALA A 438 2.27 -0.90 12.44
N GLY A 439 2.21 -0.75 13.76
CA GLY A 439 3.32 -1.01 14.68
C GLY A 439 3.63 -2.51 14.88
N PRO A 440 4.45 -2.85 15.89
CA PRO A 440 4.91 -4.22 16.13
C PRO A 440 3.89 -5.17 16.80
N VAL A 441 2.59 -4.86 16.76
CA VAL A 441 1.53 -5.66 17.43
C VAL A 441 1.43 -7.09 16.92
N ASN A 442 1.91 -7.38 15.70
CA ASN A 442 2.03 -8.73 15.14
C ASN A 442 2.81 -9.68 16.06
N LYS A 443 3.74 -9.14 16.88
CA LYS A 443 4.53 -9.90 17.85
C LYS A 443 3.69 -10.59 18.92
N VAL A 444 2.50 -10.08 19.25
CA VAL A 444 1.57 -10.75 20.17
C VAL A 444 1.12 -12.09 19.58
N GLY A 445 0.73 -12.08 18.31
CA GLY A 445 0.34 -13.30 17.59
C GLY A 445 1.51 -14.28 17.45
N GLU A 446 2.71 -13.78 17.12
CA GLU A 446 3.92 -14.60 17.02
C GLU A 446 4.29 -15.24 18.36
N ALA A 447 4.31 -14.48 19.46
CA ALA A 447 4.62 -14.98 20.80
C ALA A 447 3.60 -16.01 21.35
N LEU A 448 2.34 -15.93 20.92
CA LEU A 448 1.36 -16.98 21.19
C LEU A 448 1.69 -18.29 20.48
N LEU A 449 2.23 -18.21 19.27
CA LEU A 449 2.52 -19.37 18.42
C LEU A 449 3.88 -20.02 18.73
N GLU A 450 4.84 -19.28 19.27
CA GLU A 450 6.18 -19.78 19.66
C GLU A 450 6.16 -20.70 20.89
N GLY A 451 5.15 -20.59 21.76
CA GLY A 451 5.01 -21.38 23.00
C GLY A 451 4.21 -22.67 22.86
N LYS A 452 4.18 -23.28 21.67
CA LYS A 452 3.41 -24.50 21.36
C LYS A 452 4.11 -25.80 21.75
#